data_AF-A0AAW0FTK0-F1
#
_entry.id   AF-A0AAW0FTK0-F1
#
_cell.length_a   1.000
_cell.length_b   1.000
_cell.length_c   1.000
_cell.angle_alpha   90.00
_cell.angle_beta   90.00
_cell.angle_gamma   90.00
#
_symmetry.space_group_name_H-M   'P 1'
#
loop_
_entity.id
_entity.type
_entity.pdbx_description
1 polymer ?
#
loop_
_entity_poly.entity_id
_entity_poly.type
_entity_poly.pdbx_seq_one_letter_code
_entity_poly.pdbx_strand_id
1 'polypeptide(L)'
;MRYYEQRYPEVDELVMVQVRQIAEMGAYVKLLEYDNIEGMILLSELSRRRIRSIQKLIRVGRNEVVVVLRVDKEKGTHIITLL
;
A
#
# COMPACT_ATOMS: atom_id res chain seq x y z
N MET A 1 -3.18 4.42 -18.94
CA MET A 1 -3.31 3.00 -19.34
C MET A 1 -3.50 2.20 -18.06
N ARG A 2 -4.58 1.44 -17.96
CA ARG A 2 -4.97 0.64 -16.78
C ARG A 2 -4.60 -0.82 -17.10
N TYR A 3 -3.84 -1.49 -16.24
CA TYR A 3 -3.29 -2.83 -16.54
C TYR A 3 -4.26 -3.98 -16.22
N TYR A 4 -5.29 -3.73 -15.40
CA TYR A 4 -6.35 -4.69 -15.06
C TYR A 4 -7.74 -4.14 -15.39
N GLU A 5 -8.67 -5.01 -15.80
CA GLU A 5 -10.10 -4.68 -15.98
C GLU A 5 -10.78 -4.35 -14.64
N GLN A 6 -10.27 -4.92 -13.54
CA GLN A 6 -10.77 -4.69 -12.19
C GLN A 6 -10.36 -3.31 -11.68
N ARG A 7 -11.35 -2.57 -11.16
CA ARG A 7 -11.14 -1.20 -10.67
C ARG A 7 -10.34 -1.15 -9.36
N TYR A 8 -10.37 -2.24 -8.59
CA TYR A 8 -9.72 -2.40 -7.29
C TYR A 8 -9.10 -3.80 -7.21
N PRO A 9 -7.96 -3.96 -6.52
CA PRO A 9 -7.40 -5.28 -6.27
C PRO A 9 -8.29 -6.09 -5.33
N GLU A 10 -8.10 -7.41 -5.32
CA GLU A 10 -8.77 -8.29 -4.36
C GLU A 10 -7.98 -8.40 -3.05
N VAL A 11 -8.66 -8.87 -2.00
CA VAL A 11 -7.99 -9.19 -0.73
C VAL A 11 -7.10 -10.42 -0.96
N ASP A 12 -5.93 -10.42 -0.32
CA ASP A 12 -4.84 -11.41 -0.47
C ASP A 12 -4.08 -11.31 -1.80
N GLU A 13 -4.35 -10.28 -2.62
CA GLU A 13 -3.65 -10.07 -3.88
C GLU A 13 -2.31 -9.33 -3.69
N LEU A 14 -1.29 -9.73 -4.45
CA LEU A 14 0.00 -9.05 -4.50
C LEU A 14 -0.03 -7.93 -5.53
N VAL A 15 0.21 -6.70 -5.09
CA VAL A 15 0.19 -5.51 -5.93
C VAL A 15 1.48 -4.71 -5.82
N MET A 16 1.92 -4.11 -6.93
CA MET A 16 3.07 -3.23 -6.92
C MET A 16 2.65 -1.80 -6.54
N VAL A 17 3.25 -1.31 -5.46
CA VAL A 17 2.98 0.04 -4.93
C VAL A 17 4.22 0.90 -4.96
N GLN A 18 4.03 2.19 -5.17
CA GLN A 18 5.08 3.19 -5.04
C GLN A 18 4.89 3.99 -3.76
N VAL A 19 5.96 4.12 -2.97
CA VAL A 19 5.93 4.87 -1.73
C VAL A 19 5.87 6.37 -2.03
N ARG A 20 4.78 7.02 -1.63
CA ARG A 20 4.57 8.46 -1.82
C ARG A 20 5.13 9.25 -0.64
N GLN A 21 4.82 8.80 0.57
CA GLN A 21 5.18 9.52 1.79
C GLN A 21 5.24 8.56 2.97
N ILE A 22 6.19 8.79 3.87
CA ILE A 22 6.29 8.05 5.13
C ILE A 22 5.79 8.98 6.23
N ALA A 23 4.87 8.49 7.05
CA ALA A 23 4.31 9.16 8.21
C ALA A 23 4.62 8.36 9.49
N GLU A 24 4.34 8.94 10.66
CA GLU A 24 4.58 8.25 11.94
C GLU A 24 3.63 7.07 12.18
N MET A 25 2.44 7.08 11.59
CA MET A 25 1.47 5.97 11.69
C MET A 25 1.70 4.87 10.64
N GLY A 26 2.38 5.18 9.54
CA GLY A 26 2.34 4.35 8.33
C GLY A 26 3.15 4.89 7.16
N ALA A 27 3.11 4.18 6.03
CA ALA A 27 3.60 4.70 4.75
C ALA A 27 2.43 4.82 3.77
N TYR A 28 2.23 6.01 3.22
CA TYR A 28 1.31 6.26 2.12
C TYR A 28 1.96 5.81 0.83
N VAL A 29 1.26 4.95 0.10
CA VAL A 29 1.71 4.39 -1.16
C VAL A 29 0.64 4.55 -2.23
N LYS A 30 1.00 4.33 -3.49
CA LYS A 30 0.08 4.34 -4.62
C LYS A 30 0.21 3.08 -5.44
N LEU A 31 -0.90 2.46 -5.78
CA LEU A 31 -0.95 1.30 -6.64
C LEU A 31 -0.85 1.77 -8.09
N LEU A 32 0.33 1.60 -8.72
CA LEU A 32 0.58 2.06 -10.08
C LEU A 32 -0.29 1.30 -11.12
N GLU A 33 -0.60 0.04 -10.83
CA GLU A 33 -1.39 -0.86 -11.68
C GLU A 33 -2.89 -0.54 -11.63
N TYR A 34 -3.34 0.06 -10.53
CA TYR A 34 -4.74 0.34 -10.20
C TYR A 34 -5.01 1.84 -10.21
N ASP A 35 -4.69 2.53 -11.32
CA ASP A 35 -5.08 3.94 -11.53
C ASP A 35 -4.53 4.91 -10.48
N ASN A 36 -3.38 4.57 -9.89
CA ASN A 36 -2.77 5.32 -8.78
C ASN A 36 -3.66 5.42 -7.53
N ILE A 37 -4.48 4.39 -7.29
CA ILE A 37 -5.24 4.25 -6.05
C ILE A 37 -4.30 4.42 -4.86
N GLU A 38 -4.75 5.21 -3.89
CA GLU A 38 -3.98 5.45 -2.67
C GLU A 38 -4.08 4.21 -1.76
N GLY A 39 -2.97 3.87 -1.12
CA GLY A 39 -2.87 2.79 -0.16
C GLY A 39 -2.12 3.28 1.07
N MET A 40 -2.35 2.63 2.20
CA MET A 40 -1.63 2.92 3.43
C MET A 40 -1.11 1.62 4.04
N ILE A 41 0.20 1.57 4.22
CA ILE A 41 0.87 0.53 4.98
C ILE A 41 0.86 0.96 6.45
N LEU A 42 0.20 0.20 7.31
CA LEU A 42 0.18 0.45 8.76
C LEU A 42 1.46 -0.09 9.40
N LEU A 43 2.18 0.75 10.14
CA LEU A 43 3.36 0.28 10.89
C LEU A 43 2.99 -0.76 11.95
N SER A 44 1.79 -0.67 12.52
CA SER A 44 1.26 -1.63 13.49
C SER A 44 1.14 -3.04 12.92
N GLU A 45 0.73 -3.18 11.66
CA GLU A 45 0.59 -4.49 11.00
C GLU A 45 1.96 -5.09 10.69
N LEU A 46 2.93 -4.24 10.31
CA LEU A 46 4.31 -4.65 10.11
C LEU A 46 5.03 -5.03 11.41
N SER A 47 4.64 -4.45 12.54
CA SER A 47 5.25 -4.65 13.87
C SER A 47 5.17 -6.09 14.40
N ARG A 48 4.30 -6.95 13.85
CA ARG A 48 4.32 -8.41 14.14
C ARG A 48 5.68 -9.03 13.82
N ARG A 49 6.38 -8.53 12.80
CA ARG A 49 7.82 -8.72 12.62
C ARG A 49 8.50 -7.48 13.19
N ARG A 50 9.38 -7.64 14.17
CA ARG A 50 10.04 -6.53 14.88
C ARG A 50 10.98 -5.74 13.94
N ILE A 51 10.45 -4.92 13.04
CA ILE A 51 11.22 -4.16 12.06
C ILE A 51 11.74 -2.89 12.75
N ARG A 52 12.95 -2.96 13.30
CA ARG A 52 13.62 -1.85 14.00
C ARG A 52 13.90 -0.62 13.13
N SER A 53 13.78 -0.70 11.80
CA SER A 53 14.09 0.41 10.90
C SER A 53 13.35 0.28 9.58
N ILE A 54 12.04 0.48 9.62
CA ILE A 54 11.20 0.52 8.42
C ILE A 54 11.62 1.63 7.45
N GLN A 55 12.05 2.77 7.99
CA GLN A 55 12.58 3.92 7.24
C GLN A 55 13.86 3.59 6.44
N LYS A 56 14.57 2.50 6.77
CA LYS A 56 15.72 2.03 5.98
C LYS A 56 15.30 1.13 4.81
N LEU A 57 14.21 0.39 4.97
CA LEU A 57 13.69 -0.54 3.97
C LEU A 57 12.84 0.21 2.94
N ILE A 58 11.93 1.03 3.43
CA ILE A 58 10.98 1.79 2.64
C ILE A 58 11.57 3.16 2.34
N ARG A 59 11.78 3.48 1.06
CA ARG A 59 12.19 4.81 0.60
C ARG A 59 11.12 5.41 -0.30
N VAL A 60 10.82 6.69 -0.10
CA VAL A 60 9.93 7.45 -0.99
C VAL A 60 10.44 7.35 -2.44
N GLY A 61 9.52 7.09 -3.37
CA GLY A 61 9.79 6.90 -4.79
C GLY A 61 10.28 5.51 -5.18
N ARG A 62 10.47 4.57 -4.23
CA ARG A 62 10.70 3.16 -4.56
C ARG A 62 9.37 2.43 -4.73
N ASN A 63 9.42 1.41 -5.59
CA ASN A 63 8.34 0.46 -5.77
C ASN A 63 8.59 -0.75 -4.86
N GLU A 64 7.57 -1.17 -4.12
CA GLU A 64 7.56 -2.39 -3.33
C GLU A 64 6.36 -3.26 -3.72
N VAL A 65 6.47 -4.56 -3.50
CA VAL A 65 5.37 -5.50 -3.67
C VAL A 65 4.79 -5.79 -2.30
N VAL A 66 3.49 -5.62 -2.17
CA VAL A 66 2.75 -5.75 -0.90
C VAL A 66 1.48 -6.54 -1.13
N VAL A 67 0.95 -7.13 -0.08
CA VAL A 67 -0.32 -7.87 -0.13
C VAL A 67 -1.47 -7.00 0.34
N VAL A 68 -2.59 -7.06 -0.37
CA VAL A 68 -3.83 -6.36 0.00
C VAL A 68 -4.51 -7.09 1.14
N LEU A 69 -4.57 -6.46 2.32
CA LEU A 69 -5.29 -7.03 3.48
C LEU A 69 -6.77 -6.69 3.48
N ARG A 70 -7.11 -5.47 3.07
CA ARG A 70 -8.48 -4.98 3.05
C ARG A 70 -8.61 -3.84 2.05
N VAL A 71 -9.75 -3.79 1.37
CA VAL A 71 -10.12 -2.71 0.45
C VAL A 71 -11.38 -2.04 0.98
N ASP A 72 -11.23 -0.83 1.52
CA ASP A 72 -12.36 0.02 1.88
C ASP A 72 -12.84 0.79 0.64
N LYS A 73 -14.05 0.49 0.20
CA LYS A 73 -14.71 1.13 -0.96
C LYS A 73 -15.58 2.32 -0.57
N GLU A 74 -15.64 2.64 0.73
CA GLU A 74 -16.55 3.64 1.27
C GLU A 74 -15.90 5.04 1.26
N LYS A 75 -16.50 5.94 0.47
CA LYS A 75 -16.29 7.40 0.44
C LYS A 75 -14.92 7.91 -0.03
N GLY A 76 -14.69 7.89 -1.35
CA GLY A 76 -13.80 8.84 -2.06
C GLY A 76 -12.30 8.73 -1.80
N THR A 77 -11.90 8.13 -0.68
CA THR A 77 -10.53 7.80 -0.30
C THR A 77 -10.49 6.30 -0.16
N HIS A 78 -10.02 5.62 -1.20
CA HIS A 78 -9.79 4.18 -1.16
C HIS A 78 -8.63 3.94 -0.21
N ILE A 79 -8.91 3.47 1.00
CA ILE A 79 -7.85 3.10 1.94
C ILE A 79 -7.64 1.60 1.76
N ILE A 80 -6.55 1.26 1.09
CA ILE A 80 -6.10 -0.12 0.98
C ILE A 80 -5.05 -0.35 2.04
N THR A 81 -5.33 -1.27 2.95
CA THR A 81 -4.37 -1.70 3.97
C THR A 81 -3.45 -2.75 3.36
N LEU A 82 -2.14 -2.50 3.47
CA LEU A 82 -1.11 -3.29 2.80
C LEU A 82 -0.09 -3.80 3.83
N LEU A 83 0.40 -5.03 3.65
CA LEU A 83 1.44 -5.67 4.47
C LEU A 83 2.64 -6.13 3.62
#